data_AF-A0A7C4L8I4-F1
#
_entry.id   AF-A0A7C4L8I4-F1
#
_cell.length_a   1.000
_cell.length_b   1.000
_cell.length_c   1.000
_cell.angle_alpha   90.00
_cell.angle_beta   90.00
_cell.angle_gamma   90.00
#
_symmetry.space_group_name_H-M   'P 1'
#
loop_
_entity.id
_entity.type
_entity.pdbx_description
1 polymer ?
#
loop_
_entity_poly.entity_id
_entity_poly.type
_entity_poly.pdbx_seq_one_letter_code
_entity_poly.pdbx_strand_id
1 'polypeptide(L)'
;MSQDTREFDSHRLRKSTISAFLTTHHPLLLTSAIITRYMYFTKLLIESLITFLAIDALWITQVASPWMKKTTPHLMAETPNLIAALAFYLIYLSGLLYLIIMPALSSKLGYPTLALHSFIFGFVAYATYDLTNLAVMKGFPLSMAVADMIWGGILTMLTALVIYRLNI
;
A
#
# COMPACT_ATOMS: atom_id res chain seq x y z
N MET A 1 -62.28 -21.82 20.15
CA MET A 1 -61.18 -21.36 21.03
C MET A 1 -59.84 -22.02 20.65
N SER A 2 -59.44 -22.05 19.37
CA SER A 2 -58.26 -22.84 18.91
C SER A 2 -57.50 -22.30 17.69
N GLN A 3 -57.86 -21.12 17.15
CA GLN A 3 -57.16 -20.50 16.02
C GLN A 3 -56.02 -19.57 16.47
N ASP A 4 -56.23 -18.83 17.57
CA ASP A 4 -55.31 -17.81 18.07
C ASP A 4 -53.94 -18.37 18.55
N THR A 5 -53.94 -19.58 19.12
CA THR A 5 -52.71 -20.24 19.59
C THR A 5 -51.80 -20.72 18.46
N ARG A 6 -52.36 -21.08 17.29
CA ARG A 6 -51.56 -21.57 16.14
C ARG A 6 -50.81 -20.46 15.43
N GLU A 7 -51.42 -19.27 15.37
CA GLU A 7 -50.82 -18.10 14.73
C GLU A 7 -49.68 -17.54 15.59
N PHE A 8 -49.86 -17.55 16.92
CA PHE A 8 -48.85 -17.14 17.90
C PHE A 8 -47.58 -17.99 17.87
N ASP A 9 -47.71 -19.32 17.76
CA ASP A 9 -46.57 -20.24 17.68
C ASP A 9 -45.78 -20.11 16.36
N SER A 10 -46.46 -19.86 15.25
CA SER A 10 -45.82 -19.72 13.94
C SER A 10 -44.85 -18.52 13.86
N HIS A 11 -45.18 -17.43 14.55
CA HIS A 11 -44.35 -16.22 14.61
C HIS A 11 -43.12 -16.43 15.50
N ARG A 12 -43.26 -17.19 16.59
CA ARG A 12 -42.17 -17.51 17.51
C ARG A 12 -41.17 -18.48 16.91
N LEU A 13 -41.67 -19.50 16.20
CA LEU A 13 -40.85 -20.44 15.44
C LEU A 13 -40.04 -19.73 14.36
N ARG A 14 -40.68 -18.87 13.57
CA ARG A 14 -40.02 -18.11 12.49
C ARG A 14 -38.89 -17.20 13.01
N LYS A 15 -39.08 -16.52 14.15
CA LYS A 15 -38.01 -15.72 14.80
C LYS A 15 -36.88 -16.59 15.35
N SER A 16 -37.19 -17.76 15.93
CA SER A 16 -36.17 -18.68 16.45
C SER A 16 -35.32 -19.30 15.34
N THR A 17 -35.92 -19.66 14.20
CA THR A 17 -35.21 -20.21 13.04
C THR A 17 -34.31 -19.15 12.40
N ILE A 18 -34.79 -17.91 12.28
CA ILE A 18 -33.96 -16.80 11.77
C ILE A 18 -32.80 -16.50 12.73
N SER A 19 -33.04 -16.47 14.04
CA SER A 19 -31.99 -16.24 15.04
C SER A 19 -30.94 -17.36 15.05
N ALA A 20 -31.37 -18.62 14.94
CA ALA A 20 -30.49 -19.79 14.85
C ALA A 20 -29.70 -19.82 13.53
N PHE A 21 -30.32 -19.44 12.41
CA PHE A 21 -29.66 -19.31 11.12
C PHE A 21 -28.61 -18.20 11.13
N LEU A 22 -28.95 -17.02 11.67
CA LEU A 22 -28.01 -15.91 11.81
C LEU A 22 -26.84 -16.27 12.73
N THR A 23 -27.07 -16.91 13.88
CA THR A 23 -25.98 -17.29 14.81
C THR A 23 -25.05 -18.36 14.25
N THR A 24 -25.56 -19.30 13.45
CA THR A 24 -24.73 -20.36 12.84
C THR A 24 -24.00 -19.91 11.59
N HIS A 25 -24.54 -18.96 10.81
CA HIS A 25 -23.95 -18.51 9.54
C HIS A 25 -23.11 -17.23 9.69
N HIS A 26 -23.33 -16.41 10.72
CA HIS A 26 -22.53 -15.21 11.00
C HIS A 26 -21.01 -15.47 11.13
N PRO A 27 -20.53 -16.55 11.78
CA PRO A 27 -19.10 -16.86 11.85
C PRO A 27 -18.49 -17.20 10.47
N LEU A 28 -19.25 -17.89 9.62
CA LEU A 28 -18.83 -18.28 8.26
C LEU A 28 -18.83 -17.07 7.30
N LEU A 29 -19.77 -16.15 7.47
CA LEU A 29 -19.82 -14.89 6.71
C LEU A 29 -18.68 -13.93 7.11
N LEU A 30 -18.37 -13.84 8.40
CA LEU A 30 -17.23 -13.04 8.88
C LEU A 30 -15.89 -13.58 8.40
N THR A 31 -15.68 -14.89 8.50
CA THR A 31 -14.44 -15.54 8.06
C THR A 31 -14.23 -15.38 6.55
N SER A 32 -15.26 -15.56 5.72
CA SER A 32 -15.15 -15.35 4.27
C SER A 32 -14.86 -13.90 3.89
N ALA A 33 -15.46 -12.92 4.57
CA ALA A 33 -15.18 -11.50 4.37
C ALA A 33 -13.72 -11.13 4.75
N ILE A 34 -13.22 -11.67 5.86
CA ILE A 34 -11.84 -11.47 6.32
C ILE A 34 -10.84 -12.06 5.31
N ILE A 35 -11.05 -13.30 4.88
CA ILE A 35 -10.19 -13.97 3.90
C ILE A 35 -10.15 -13.17 2.58
N THR A 36 -11.31 -12.73 2.10
CA THR A 36 -11.41 -11.91 0.88
C THR A 36 -10.61 -10.62 1.00
N ARG A 37 -10.68 -9.94 2.15
CA ARG A 37 -9.91 -8.71 2.40
C ARG A 37 -8.40 -8.96 2.39
N TYR A 38 -7.93 -10.05 2.99
CA TYR A 38 -6.51 -10.41 2.96
C TYR A 38 -6.04 -10.76 1.54
N MET A 39 -6.80 -11.58 0.81
CA MET A 39 -6.49 -11.94 -0.57
C MET A 39 -6.41 -10.69 -1.46
N TYR A 40 -7.34 -9.74 -1.27
CA TYR A 40 -7.34 -8.48 -2.01
C TYR A 40 -6.11 -7.63 -1.69
N PHE A 41 -5.76 -7.49 -0.41
CA PHE A 41 -4.53 -6.76 -0.02
C PHE A 41 -3.28 -7.39 -0.62
N THR A 42 -3.15 -8.72 -0.55
CA THR A 42 -2.00 -9.44 -1.12
C THR A 42 -1.91 -9.26 -2.63
N LYS A 43 -3.05 -9.31 -3.34
CA LYS A 43 -3.09 -9.02 -4.79
C LYS A 43 -2.55 -7.63 -5.08
N LEU A 44 -3.07 -6.60 -4.40
CA LEU A 44 -2.63 -5.23 -4.60
C LEU A 44 -1.13 -5.05 -4.27
N LEU A 45 -0.63 -5.73 -3.23
CA LEU A 45 0.77 -5.71 -2.85
C LEU A 45 1.68 -6.28 -3.93
N ILE A 46 1.32 -7.41 -4.54
CA ILE A 46 2.09 -8.02 -5.62
C ILE A 46 2.11 -7.11 -6.86
N GLU A 47 0.95 -6.57 -7.26
CA GLU A 47 0.87 -5.64 -8.39
C GLU A 47 1.72 -4.38 -8.14
N SER A 48 1.67 -3.87 -6.91
CA SER A 48 2.45 -2.70 -6.48
C SER A 48 3.93 -2.99 -6.49
N LEU A 49 4.37 -4.14 -5.97
CA LEU A 49 5.77 -4.56 -5.99
C LEU A 49 6.32 -4.63 -7.41
N ILE A 50 5.60 -5.30 -8.31
CA ILE A 50 6.02 -5.44 -9.71
C ILE A 50 6.13 -4.05 -10.37
N THR A 51 5.12 -3.21 -10.20
CA THR A 51 5.08 -1.87 -10.81
C THR A 51 6.18 -0.97 -10.25
N PHE A 52 6.30 -0.89 -8.93
CA PHE A 52 7.26 -0.04 -8.24
C PHE A 52 8.69 -0.45 -8.60
N LEU A 53 9.02 -1.74 -8.49
CA LEU A 53 10.37 -2.24 -8.79
C LEU A 53 10.74 -2.06 -10.26
N ALA A 54 9.80 -2.24 -11.19
CA ALA A 54 10.07 -2.05 -12.61
C ALA A 54 10.46 -0.59 -12.94
N ILE A 55 9.78 0.38 -12.31
CA ILE A 55 10.07 1.81 -12.51
C ILE A 55 11.35 2.20 -11.74
N ASP A 56 11.48 1.76 -10.50
CA ASP A 56 12.59 2.11 -9.61
C ASP A 56 13.93 1.54 -10.09
N ALA A 57 13.93 0.34 -10.69
CA ALA A 57 15.11 -0.25 -11.29
C ALA A 57 15.74 0.68 -12.34
N LEU A 58 14.94 1.39 -13.14
CA LEU A 58 15.44 2.33 -14.14
C LEU A 58 16.17 3.50 -13.48
N TRP A 59 15.64 4.04 -12.38
CA TRP A 59 16.31 5.11 -11.64
C TRP A 59 17.60 4.63 -10.99
N ILE A 60 17.56 3.51 -10.30
CA ILE A 60 18.71 2.97 -9.58
C ILE A 60 19.85 2.66 -10.55
N THR A 61 19.58 1.96 -11.66
CA THR A 61 20.65 1.52 -12.56
C THR A 61 21.18 2.66 -13.43
N GLN A 62 20.31 3.55 -13.90
CA GLN A 62 20.69 4.55 -14.90
C GLN A 62 21.12 5.89 -14.28
N VAL A 63 20.62 6.22 -13.10
CA VAL A 63 20.81 7.56 -12.49
C VAL A 63 21.49 7.45 -11.13
N ALA A 64 20.86 6.83 -10.14
CA ALA A 64 21.34 6.88 -8.76
C ALA A 64 22.68 6.17 -8.59
N SER A 65 22.83 4.94 -9.08
CA SER A 65 24.07 4.17 -8.90
C SER A 65 25.28 4.82 -9.60
N PRO A 66 25.21 5.25 -10.88
CA PRO A 66 26.31 5.98 -11.51
C PRO A 66 26.65 7.29 -10.81
N TRP A 67 25.63 8.02 -10.33
CA TRP A 67 25.83 9.28 -9.61
C TRP A 67 26.58 9.04 -8.29
N MET A 68 26.10 8.12 -7.45
CA MET A 68 26.75 7.78 -6.17
C MET A 68 28.19 7.33 -6.36
N LYS A 69 28.46 6.47 -7.36
CA LYS A 69 29.83 6.02 -7.66
C LYS A 69 30.75 7.18 -7.98
N LYS A 70 30.25 8.23 -8.63
CA LYS A 70 31.02 9.42 -9.00
C LYS A 70 31.20 10.40 -7.84
N THR A 71 30.16 10.66 -7.05
CA THR A 71 30.18 11.74 -6.03
C THR A 71 30.52 11.26 -4.63
N THR A 72 30.12 10.04 -4.29
CA THR A 72 30.21 9.49 -2.93
C THR A 72 30.61 8.01 -2.93
N PRO A 73 31.70 7.61 -3.64
CA PRO A 73 32.10 6.20 -3.71
C PRO A 73 32.41 5.59 -2.34
N HIS A 74 32.90 6.41 -1.40
CA HIS A 74 33.22 6.01 -0.04
C HIS A 74 31.98 5.70 0.84
N LEU A 75 30.78 6.12 0.41
CA LEU A 75 29.51 5.80 1.10
C LEU A 75 28.85 4.53 0.53
N MET A 76 29.36 3.97 -0.56
CA MET A 76 28.79 2.78 -1.18
C MET A 76 29.31 1.52 -0.52
N ALA A 77 28.39 0.63 -0.14
CA ALA A 77 28.73 -0.70 0.32
C ALA A 77 29.32 -1.55 -0.83
N GLU A 78 30.25 -2.44 -0.51
CA GLU A 78 30.78 -3.43 -1.47
C GLU A 78 29.68 -4.36 -2.00
N THR A 79 28.77 -4.76 -1.11
CA THR A 79 27.61 -5.58 -1.43
C THR A 79 26.33 -4.96 -0.86
N PRO A 80 25.25 -4.83 -1.66
CA PRO A 80 23.96 -4.33 -1.16
C PRO A 80 23.36 -5.22 -0.07
N ASN A 81 22.77 -4.61 0.96
CA ASN A 81 21.99 -5.33 1.96
C ASN A 81 20.57 -5.64 1.43
N LEU A 82 20.40 -6.83 0.85
CA LEU A 82 19.14 -7.25 0.23
C LEU A 82 17.98 -7.43 1.23
N ILE A 83 18.28 -7.76 2.49
CA ILE A 83 17.26 -7.92 3.53
C ILE A 83 16.64 -6.56 3.86
N ALA A 84 17.48 -5.53 4.03
CA ALA A 84 17.02 -4.17 4.28
C ALA A 84 16.21 -3.62 3.09
N ALA A 85 16.66 -3.88 1.86
CA ALA A 85 15.94 -3.48 0.65
C ALA A 85 14.55 -4.14 0.56
N LEU A 86 14.47 -5.46 0.78
CA LEU A 86 13.20 -6.18 0.79
C LEU A 86 12.25 -5.66 1.88
N ALA A 87 12.76 -5.44 3.10
CA ALA A 87 11.98 -4.89 4.20
C ALA A 87 11.43 -3.49 3.86
N PHE A 88 12.23 -2.63 3.25
CA PHE A 88 11.79 -1.32 2.76
C PHE A 88 10.61 -1.47 1.79
N TYR A 89 10.76 -2.24 0.70
CA TYR A 89 9.70 -2.36 -0.31
C TYR A 89 8.39 -2.90 0.29
N LEU A 90 8.47 -3.91 1.17
CA LEU A 90 7.28 -4.48 1.80
C LEU A 90 6.60 -3.49 2.75
N ILE A 91 7.35 -2.82 3.62
CA ILE A 91 6.79 -1.87 4.59
C ILE A 91 6.23 -0.64 3.87
N TYR A 92 7.01 -0.09 2.94
CA TYR A 92 6.66 1.12 2.21
C TYR A 92 5.38 0.95 1.38
N LEU A 93 5.30 -0.12 0.58
CA LEU A 93 4.12 -0.38 -0.25
C LEU A 93 2.91 -0.79 0.58
N SER A 94 3.11 -1.50 1.70
CA SER A 94 2.00 -1.77 2.63
C SER A 94 1.41 -0.49 3.19
N GLY A 95 2.26 0.49 3.55
CA GLY A 95 1.84 1.82 3.99
C GLY A 95 1.07 2.57 2.90
N LEU A 96 1.60 2.62 1.67
CA LEU A 96 0.94 3.24 0.51
C LEU A 96 -0.44 2.62 0.24
N LEU A 97 -0.53 1.29 0.28
CA LEU A 97 -1.78 0.57 0.06
C LEU A 97 -2.82 0.88 1.12
N TYR A 98 -2.42 0.77 2.38
CA TYR A 98 -3.33 0.93 3.51
C TYR A 98 -3.84 2.37 3.65
N LEU A 99 -2.95 3.35 3.48
CA LEU A 99 -3.25 4.76 3.73
C LEU A 99 -3.87 5.47 2.52
N ILE A 100 -3.56 5.03 1.29
CA ILE A 100 -3.92 5.79 0.08
C ILE A 100 -4.71 4.94 -0.91
N ILE A 101 -4.16 3.85 -1.43
CA ILE A 101 -4.75 3.13 -2.57
C ILE A 101 -6.06 2.42 -2.19
N MET A 102 -6.11 1.71 -1.06
CA MET A 102 -7.34 1.02 -0.64
C MET A 102 -8.48 1.99 -0.30
N PRO A 103 -8.26 3.08 0.46
CA PRO A 103 -9.27 4.12 0.63
C PRO A 103 -9.72 4.73 -0.70
N ALA A 104 -8.78 4.98 -1.62
CA ALA A 104 -9.08 5.53 -2.94
C ALA A 104 -10.00 4.60 -3.75
N LEU A 105 -9.69 3.30 -3.81
CA LEU A 105 -10.50 2.29 -4.52
C LEU A 105 -11.90 2.18 -3.90
N SER A 106 -12.00 2.17 -2.57
CA SER A 106 -13.27 2.03 -1.86
C SER A 106 -14.19 3.23 -2.05
N SER A 107 -13.62 4.44 -2.09
CA SER A 107 -14.35 5.71 -2.22
C SER A 107 -14.49 6.19 -3.67
N LYS A 108 -13.90 5.49 -4.64
CA LYS A 108 -13.77 5.91 -6.05
C LYS A 108 -13.18 7.32 -6.18
N LEU A 109 -12.07 7.55 -5.49
CA LEU A 109 -11.36 8.83 -5.46
C LEU A 109 -10.94 9.29 -6.87
N GLY A 110 -10.98 10.60 -7.12
CA GLY A 110 -10.53 11.16 -8.39
C GLY A 110 -9.02 11.03 -8.61
N TYR A 111 -8.60 10.82 -9.86
CA TYR A 111 -7.19 10.71 -10.26
C TYR A 111 -6.30 11.88 -9.78
N PRO A 112 -6.71 13.16 -9.85
CA PRO A 112 -5.85 14.28 -9.41
C PRO A 112 -5.55 14.22 -7.90
N THR A 113 -6.54 13.91 -7.08
CA THR A 113 -6.38 13.81 -5.63
C THR A 113 -5.51 12.61 -5.26
N LEU A 114 -5.73 11.46 -5.90
CA LEU A 114 -4.88 10.28 -5.72
C LEU A 114 -3.42 10.58 -6.08
N ALA A 115 -3.20 11.25 -7.21
CA ALA A 115 -1.86 11.62 -7.66
C ALA A 115 -1.14 12.50 -6.63
N LEU A 116 -1.83 13.55 -6.14
CA LEU A 116 -1.26 14.47 -5.16
C LEU A 116 -0.96 13.77 -3.83
N HIS A 117 -1.90 13.00 -3.28
CA HIS A 117 -1.69 12.28 -2.01
C HIS A 117 -0.50 11.31 -2.09
N SER A 118 -0.42 10.56 -3.20
CA SER A 118 0.65 9.58 -3.42
C SER A 118 1.99 10.26 -3.65
N PHE A 119 2.02 11.38 -4.38
CA PHE A 119 3.23 12.18 -4.56
C PHE A 119 3.74 12.71 -3.22
N ILE A 120 2.87 13.30 -2.40
CA ILE A 120 3.25 13.83 -1.09
C ILE A 120 3.78 12.70 -0.19
N PHE A 121 3.12 11.55 -0.17
CA PHE A 121 3.56 10.39 0.62
C PHE A 121 4.97 9.92 0.22
N GLY A 122 5.24 9.80 -1.09
CA GLY A 122 6.56 9.47 -1.61
C GLY A 122 7.62 10.52 -1.30
N PHE A 123 7.30 11.78 -1.57
CA PHE A 123 8.20 12.90 -1.33
C PHE A 123 8.61 12.98 0.14
N VAL A 124 7.66 12.87 1.08
CA VAL A 124 7.94 12.93 2.52
C VAL A 124 8.80 11.74 2.98
N ALA A 125 8.53 10.53 2.48
CA ALA A 125 9.31 9.35 2.84
C ALA A 125 10.78 9.49 2.39
N TYR A 126 11.00 9.91 1.15
CA TYR A 126 12.36 10.11 0.63
C TYR A 126 13.04 11.31 1.30
N ALA A 127 12.31 12.41 1.53
CA ALA A 127 12.81 13.55 2.30
C ALA A 127 13.28 13.15 3.69
N THR A 128 12.58 12.23 4.35
CA THR A 128 13.00 11.73 5.67
C THR A 128 14.38 11.07 5.59
N TYR A 129 14.66 10.27 4.56
CA TYR A 129 15.97 9.66 4.35
C TYR A 129 17.03 10.69 3.93
N ASP A 130 16.76 11.44 2.86
CA ASP A 130 17.73 12.34 2.24
C ASP A 130 18.10 13.53 3.12
N LEU A 131 17.14 14.16 3.78
CA LEU A 131 17.40 15.28 4.67
C LEU A 131 18.12 14.81 5.94
N THR A 132 17.82 13.61 6.43
CA THR A 132 18.59 13.01 7.54
C THR A 132 20.04 12.79 7.10
N ASN A 133 20.27 12.24 5.91
CA ASN A 133 21.61 12.04 5.38
C ASN A 133 22.36 13.37 5.18
N LEU A 134 21.70 14.42 4.68
CA LEU A 134 22.32 15.75 4.60
C LEU A 134 22.68 16.32 5.99
N ALA A 135 21.90 16.00 7.02
CA ALA A 135 22.18 16.45 8.37
C ALA A 135 23.32 15.69 9.05
N VAL A 136 23.48 14.38 8.77
CA VAL A 136 24.41 13.52 9.53
C VAL A 136 25.61 13.00 8.74
N MET A 137 25.50 12.84 7.42
CA MET A 137 26.56 12.27 6.57
C MET A 137 27.42 13.35 5.94
N LYS A 138 28.72 13.29 6.22
CA LYS A 138 29.71 14.20 5.61
C LYS A 138 29.84 13.89 4.11
N GLY A 139 29.62 14.91 3.28
CA GLY A 139 29.82 14.81 1.82
C GLY A 139 28.63 14.24 1.04
N PHE A 140 27.46 14.08 1.67
CA PHE A 140 26.24 13.71 0.94
C PHE A 140 25.79 14.84 -0.01
N PRO A 141 25.52 14.59 -1.30
CA PRO A 141 25.27 15.68 -2.25
C PRO A 141 23.84 16.22 -2.14
N LEU A 142 23.68 17.53 -1.94
CA LEU A 142 22.37 18.20 -1.93
C LEU A 142 21.59 17.97 -3.24
N SER A 143 22.29 17.99 -4.38
CA SER A 143 21.67 17.75 -5.68
C SER A 143 21.09 16.34 -5.81
N MET A 144 21.73 15.35 -5.17
CA MET A 144 21.23 13.98 -5.13
C MET A 144 20.00 13.89 -4.23
N ALA A 145 20.06 14.46 -3.03
CA ALA A 145 18.93 14.52 -2.10
C ALA A 145 17.67 15.11 -2.76
N VAL A 146 17.80 16.28 -3.38
CA VAL A 146 16.65 16.95 -4.03
C VAL A 146 16.09 16.11 -5.18
N ALA A 147 16.97 15.50 -5.98
CA ALA A 147 16.56 14.65 -7.09
C ALA A 147 15.82 13.40 -6.61
N ASP A 148 16.33 12.74 -5.56
CA ASP A 148 15.76 11.50 -5.01
C ASP A 148 14.43 11.77 -4.30
N MET A 149 14.29 12.89 -3.60
CA MET A 149 13.01 13.35 -3.04
C MET A 149 11.92 13.54 -4.10
N ILE A 150 12.23 14.24 -5.19
CA ILE A 150 11.30 14.45 -6.31
C ILE A 150 10.97 13.10 -6.98
N TRP A 151 11.99 12.27 -7.20
CA TRP A 151 11.81 10.94 -7.78
C TRP A 151 10.92 10.05 -6.91
N GLY A 152 11.13 10.01 -5.60
CA GLY A 152 10.30 9.24 -4.66
C GLY A 152 8.83 9.64 -4.72
N GLY A 153 8.55 10.94 -4.83
CA GLY A 153 7.19 11.44 -5.09
C GLY A 153 6.62 10.94 -6.41
N ILE A 154 7.36 11.09 -7.52
CA ILE A 154 6.93 10.66 -8.86
C ILE A 154 6.70 9.15 -8.93
N LEU A 155 7.65 8.35 -8.45
CA LEU A 155 7.60 6.88 -8.44
C LEU A 155 6.38 6.37 -7.70
N THR A 156 6.11 6.93 -6.52
CA THR A 156 4.96 6.57 -5.69
C THR A 156 3.64 6.97 -6.34
N MET A 157 3.58 8.17 -6.91
CA MET A 157 2.44 8.65 -7.69
C MET A 157 2.12 7.74 -8.87
N LEU A 158 3.13 7.44 -9.71
CA LEU A 158 2.94 6.59 -10.89
C LEU A 158 2.50 5.18 -10.49
N THR A 159 3.12 4.61 -9.46
CA THR A 159 2.71 3.31 -8.91
C THR A 159 1.25 3.35 -8.50
N ALA A 160 0.83 4.31 -7.67
CA ALA A 160 -0.55 4.41 -7.23
C ALA A 160 -1.55 4.57 -8.38
N LEU A 161 -1.23 5.38 -9.40
CA LEU A 161 -2.09 5.58 -10.56
C LEU A 161 -2.27 4.30 -11.39
N VAL A 162 -1.19 3.54 -11.61
CA VAL A 162 -1.25 2.25 -12.32
C VAL A 162 -2.11 1.26 -11.55
N ILE A 163 -1.84 1.08 -10.26
CA ILE A 163 -2.58 0.13 -9.42
C ILE A 163 -4.05 0.50 -9.34
N TYR A 164 -4.36 1.79 -9.20
CA TYR A 164 -5.72 2.29 -9.18
C TYR A 164 -6.45 2.01 -10.51
N ARG A 165 -5.80 2.30 -11.65
CA ARG A 165 -6.36 2.06 -12.98
C ARG A 165 -6.65 0.58 -13.27
N LEU A 166 -5.84 -0.33 -12.74
CA LEU A 166 -6.01 -1.77 -12.89
C LEU A 166 -7.15 -2.35 -12.05
N ASN A 167 -7.62 -1.61 -11.03
CA ASN A 167 -8.53 -2.13 -10.00
C ASN A 167 -9.84 -1.35 -9.81
N ILE A 168 -10.09 -0.31 -10.63
CA ILE A 168 -11.31 0.52 -10.59
C ILE A 168 -12.44 -0.04 -11.46
#